data_AF-A0A2S7P3A1-F1
#
_entry.id   AF-A0A2S7P3A1-F1
#
_cell.length_a   1.000
_cell.length_b   1.000
_cell.length_c   1.000
_cell.angle_alpha   90.00
_cell.angle_beta   90.00
_cell.angle_gamma   90.00
#
_symmetry.space_group_name_H-M   'P 1'
#
loop_
_entity.id
_entity.type
_entity.pdbx_description
1 polymer ?
#
loop_
_entity_poly.entity_id
_entity_poly.type
_entity_poly.pdbx_seq_one_letter_code
_entity_poly.pdbx_strand_id
1 'polypeptide(L)'
;MSTRRRDLWDSREKAESYFRKAFHAWDPRVTELFLKYGLRATPTALYDDTQKIPAGAITLTTSKHQEAWNYIQCNFEPKEAGLDRLLLPDWDKDLQVPMMYTRVECSITMRNLPYLRPSALYIFGAKSPYSSPTSQDEKIALTGSGVGGSGGEAEGKVQRVVFPDSGHLLVFENVQESARASADWIERWFQQWLADERFYKGYESKKSDKDMLRVSKAWAATTKLSTLTPRPSPIKEKL
;
A
#
# COMPACT_ATOMS: atom_id res chain seq x y z
N MET A 1 5.02 3.90 21.11
CA MET A 1 4.04 4.93 20.69
C MET A 1 4.80 6.21 20.33
N SER A 2 4.64 6.74 19.11
CA SER A 2 5.45 7.85 18.57
C SER A 2 5.43 9.10 19.45
N THR A 3 4.30 9.37 20.11
CA THR A 3 4.11 10.53 21.01
C THR A 3 5.06 10.60 22.20
N ARG A 4 5.66 9.48 22.62
CA ARG A 4 6.60 9.42 23.76
C ARG A 4 8.06 9.58 23.34
N ARG A 5 8.35 9.61 22.04
CA ARG A 5 9.73 9.74 21.55
C ARG A 5 10.23 11.17 21.76
N ARG A 6 11.56 11.28 21.89
CA ARG A 6 12.26 12.57 21.79
C ARG A 6 12.11 13.09 20.36
N ASP A 7 11.77 14.37 20.24
CA ASP A 7 11.57 15.08 18.97
C ASP A 7 12.22 16.46 18.93
N LEU A 8 13.03 16.80 19.93
CA LEU A 8 13.81 18.02 20.00
C LEU A 8 15.26 17.70 20.42
N TRP A 9 16.22 18.32 19.75
CA TRP A 9 17.66 18.20 20.02
C TRP A 9 18.30 19.59 20.03
N ASP A 10 19.26 19.83 20.91
CA ASP A 10 19.86 21.17 21.08
C ASP A 10 20.63 21.68 19.85
N SER A 11 21.05 20.77 18.95
CA SER A 11 21.75 21.13 17.72
C SER A 11 21.56 20.06 16.64
N ARG A 12 21.93 20.39 15.40
CA ARG A 12 21.88 19.46 14.27
C ARG A 12 22.82 18.29 14.45
N GLU A 13 24.02 18.51 14.95
CA GLU A 13 25.02 17.46 15.20
C GLU A 13 24.50 16.44 16.21
N LYS A 14 23.81 16.90 17.27
CA LYS A 14 23.19 16.01 18.27
C LYS A 14 22.02 15.21 17.68
N ALA A 15 21.19 15.84 16.85
CA ALA A 15 20.09 15.15 16.16
C ALA A 15 20.62 14.08 15.19
N GLU A 16 21.60 14.43 14.36
CA GLU A 16 22.21 13.53 13.40
C GLU A 16 22.91 12.36 14.09
N SER A 17 23.69 12.62 15.15
CA SER A 17 24.33 11.56 15.93
C SER A 17 23.30 10.59 16.53
N TYR A 18 22.18 11.11 17.04
CA TYR A 18 21.10 10.29 17.57
C TYR A 18 20.53 9.35 16.51
N PHE A 19 20.19 9.87 15.33
CA PHE A 19 19.57 9.08 14.27
C PHE A 19 20.54 8.14 13.56
N ARG A 20 21.81 8.50 13.40
CA ARG A 20 22.85 7.58 12.90
C ARG A 20 22.98 6.36 13.81
N LYS A 21 22.89 6.55 15.13
CA LYS A 21 22.87 5.44 16.08
C LYS A 21 21.57 4.63 16.01
N ALA A 22 20.42 5.31 15.96
CA ALA A 22 19.11 4.67 15.93
C ALA A 22 18.88 3.86 14.65
N PHE A 23 19.36 4.35 13.51
CA PHE A 23 19.18 3.77 12.18
C PHE A 23 20.49 3.20 11.62
N HIS A 24 21.37 2.70 12.50
CA HIS A 24 22.67 2.13 12.09
C HIS A 24 22.55 0.93 11.14
N ALA A 25 21.40 0.23 11.15
CA ALA A 25 21.11 -0.89 10.26
C ALA A 25 20.53 -0.48 8.90
N TRP A 26 20.18 0.79 8.70
CA TRP A 26 19.65 1.28 7.42
C TRP A 26 20.75 1.48 6.39
N ASP A 27 20.38 1.44 5.11
CA ASP A 27 21.28 1.85 4.03
C ASP A 27 21.75 3.30 4.28
N PRO A 28 23.07 3.57 4.25
CA PRO A 28 23.59 4.90 4.53
C PRO A 28 22.95 6.01 3.69
N ARG A 29 22.60 5.73 2.43
CA ARG A 29 21.95 6.71 1.54
C ARG A 29 20.57 7.11 2.05
N VAL A 30 19.80 6.15 2.59
CA VAL A 30 18.48 6.41 3.18
C VAL A 30 18.65 7.22 4.46
N THR A 31 19.64 6.88 5.28
CA THR A 31 19.97 7.64 6.49
C THR A 31 20.35 9.09 6.14
N GLU A 32 21.21 9.33 5.15
CA GLU A 32 21.53 10.70 4.71
C GLU A 32 20.31 11.48 4.24
N LEU A 33 19.42 10.85 3.45
CA LEU A 33 18.19 11.48 3.00
C LEU A 33 17.26 11.81 4.18
N PHE A 34 17.17 10.93 5.18
CA PHE A 34 16.41 11.20 6.40
C PHE A 34 17.01 12.37 7.18
N LEU A 35 18.33 12.42 7.37
CA LEU A 35 18.97 13.53 8.09
C LEU A 35 18.81 14.87 7.36
N LYS A 36 18.79 14.83 6.03
CA LYS A 36 18.58 16.02 5.19
C LYS A 36 17.14 16.52 5.24
N TYR A 37 16.15 15.65 5.07
CA TYR A 37 14.76 16.06 4.86
C TYR A 37 13.85 15.83 6.07
N GLY A 38 14.19 14.88 6.94
CA GLY A 38 13.43 14.53 8.14
C GLY A 38 13.68 15.45 9.33
N LEU A 39 14.67 16.34 9.24
CA LEU A 39 15.05 17.28 10.30
C LEU A 39 14.92 18.73 9.83
N ARG A 40 14.42 19.61 10.71
CA ARG A 40 14.32 21.05 10.47
C ARG A 40 14.72 21.86 11.70
N ALA A 41 15.18 23.08 11.48
CA ALA A 41 15.49 24.02 12.57
C ALA A 41 14.22 24.61 13.18
N THR A 42 14.30 24.96 14.46
CA THR A 42 13.35 25.85 15.14
C THR A 42 13.71 27.32 14.86
N PRO A 43 12.77 28.28 15.01
CA PRO A 43 11.40 28.11 15.49
C PRO A 43 10.47 27.41 14.50
N THR A 44 9.46 26.74 15.03
CA THR A 44 8.33 26.18 14.28
C THR A 44 7.04 26.50 15.04
N ALA A 45 5.86 26.32 14.43
CA ALA A 45 4.59 26.54 15.15
C ALA A 45 4.42 25.70 16.44
N LEU A 46 5.14 24.58 16.59
CA LEU A 46 5.12 23.75 17.80
C LEU A 46 6.21 24.15 18.81
N TYR A 47 7.30 24.74 18.33
CA TYR A 47 8.49 25.13 19.09
C TYR A 47 8.83 26.58 18.73
N ASP A 48 8.08 27.51 19.29
CA ASP A 48 8.22 28.94 19.01
C ASP A 48 9.20 29.62 19.98
N ASP A 49 9.41 30.92 19.77
CA ASP A 49 10.36 31.73 20.55
C ASP A 49 9.88 32.00 21.99
N THR A 50 8.64 31.66 22.35
CA THR A 50 8.13 31.82 23.72
C THR A 50 8.62 30.69 24.63
N GLN A 51 9.00 29.56 24.04
CA GLN A 51 9.54 28.42 24.75
C GLN A 51 11.04 28.61 25.01
N LYS A 52 11.53 28.16 26.17
CA LYS A 52 12.96 28.15 26.50
C LYS A 52 13.68 27.01 25.77
N ILE A 53 13.79 27.10 24.45
CA ILE A 53 14.51 26.15 23.60
C ILE A 53 15.89 26.72 23.21
N PRO A 54 16.94 25.89 23.08
CA PRO A 54 18.24 26.35 22.60
C PRO A 54 18.14 27.00 21.20
N ALA A 55 18.88 28.08 20.99
CA ALA A 55 19.00 28.68 19.67
C ALA A 55 19.64 27.68 18.69
N GLY A 56 19.02 27.48 17.53
CA GLY A 56 19.46 26.48 16.56
C GLY A 56 19.08 25.04 16.90
N ALA A 57 18.16 24.83 17.86
CA ALA A 57 17.59 23.52 18.12
C ALA A 57 16.96 22.92 16.85
N ILE A 58 17.02 21.59 16.77
CA ILE A 58 16.49 20.82 15.65
C ILE A 58 15.31 19.98 16.12
N THR A 59 14.30 19.89 15.27
CA THR A 59 13.14 19.01 15.45
C THR A 59 12.87 18.21 14.17
N LEU A 60 11.88 17.33 14.22
CA LEU A 60 11.42 16.58 13.06
C LEU A 60 10.64 17.47 12.09
N THR A 61 10.80 17.24 10.79
CA THR A 61 10.00 17.88 9.75
C THR A 61 8.53 17.47 9.87
N THR A 62 8.29 16.17 10.06
CA THR A 62 6.98 15.61 10.44
C THR A 62 6.98 15.40 11.95
N SER A 63 6.10 16.08 12.69
CA SER A 63 6.10 15.96 14.14
C SER A 63 5.68 14.56 14.60
N LYS A 64 6.10 14.16 15.80
CA LYS A 64 5.67 12.88 16.40
C LYS A 64 4.14 12.78 16.57
N HIS A 65 3.46 13.93 16.63
CA HIS A 65 2.00 14.02 16.71
C HIS A 65 1.36 13.69 15.37
N GLN A 66 1.86 14.29 14.29
CA GLN A 66 1.42 13.97 12.92
C GLN A 66 1.70 12.51 12.57
N GLU A 67 2.87 11.99 12.95
CA GLU A 67 3.19 10.57 12.79
C GLU A 67 2.20 9.69 13.57
N ALA A 68 1.87 10.05 14.81
CA ALA A 68 0.92 9.29 15.63
C ALA A 68 -0.50 9.26 15.03
N TRP A 69 -0.98 10.39 14.52
CA TRP A 69 -2.28 10.47 13.82
C TRP A 69 -2.30 9.67 12.52
N ASN A 70 -1.14 9.42 11.90
CA ASN A 70 -1.06 8.50 10.78
C ASN A 70 -1.17 7.01 11.19
N TYR A 71 -1.10 6.65 12.48
CA TYR A 71 -1.33 5.25 12.87
C TYR A 71 -2.77 4.99 13.29
N ILE A 72 -3.46 6.00 13.81
CA ILE A 72 -4.78 5.85 14.42
C ILE A 72 -5.66 7.06 14.12
N GLN A 73 -6.93 6.82 13.78
CA GLN A 73 -7.98 7.82 13.81
C GLN A 73 -8.82 7.56 15.05
N CYS A 74 -8.85 8.52 15.98
CA CYS A 74 -9.64 8.40 17.21
C CYS A 74 -11.05 8.93 17.02
N ASN A 75 -12.00 8.34 17.73
CA ASN A 75 -13.28 8.96 18.02
C ASN A 75 -13.36 9.19 19.54
N PHE A 76 -13.34 10.46 19.95
CA PHE A 76 -13.46 10.83 21.37
C PHE A 76 -14.87 11.29 21.72
N GLU A 77 -15.77 11.40 20.75
CA GLU A 77 -17.15 11.79 21.00
C GLU A 77 -17.92 10.63 21.63
N PRO A 78 -18.74 10.90 22.66
CA PRO A 78 -19.64 9.88 23.21
C PRO A 78 -20.70 9.53 22.16
N LYS A 79 -21.15 8.28 22.17
CA LYS A 79 -22.19 7.79 21.24
C LYS A 79 -23.47 8.63 21.32
N GLU A 80 -23.78 9.12 22.52
CA GLU A 80 -24.94 9.95 22.84
C GLU A 80 -24.93 11.30 22.10
N ALA A 81 -23.76 11.77 21.63
CA ALA A 81 -23.67 13.00 20.84
C ALA A 81 -24.36 12.86 19.47
N GLY A 82 -24.60 11.63 18.97
CA GLY A 82 -25.30 11.40 17.71
C GLY A 82 -24.53 11.90 16.48
N LEU A 83 -23.21 12.05 16.58
CA LEU A 83 -22.35 12.64 15.56
C LEU A 83 -21.71 11.62 14.61
N ASP A 84 -21.88 10.31 14.85
CA ASP A 84 -21.22 9.25 14.07
C ASP A 84 -21.44 9.38 12.57
N ARG A 85 -22.66 9.76 12.13
CA ARG A 85 -22.97 9.97 10.71
C ARG A 85 -22.12 11.06 10.05
N LEU A 86 -21.69 12.06 10.83
CA LEU A 86 -20.89 13.20 10.35
C LEU A 86 -19.39 12.93 10.48
N LEU A 87 -18.97 12.30 11.58
CA LEU A 87 -17.56 12.15 11.93
C LEU A 87 -16.96 10.82 11.48
N LEU A 88 -17.78 9.78 11.34
CA LEU A 88 -17.36 8.41 11.05
C LEU A 88 -18.09 7.81 9.82
N PRO A 89 -18.24 8.55 8.70
CA PRO A 89 -19.04 8.09 7.57
C PRO A 89 -18.51 6.81 6.92
N ASP A 90 -17.20 6.58 7.00
CA ASP A 90 -16.52 5.42 6.41
C ASP A 90 -16.30 4.28 7.40
N TRP A 91 -16.69 4.45 8.66
CA TRP A 91 -16.53 3.43 9.69
C TRP A 91 -17.66 2.42 9.60
N ASP A 92 -17.30 1.15 9.65
CA ASP A 92 -18.25 0.05 9.78
C ASP A 92 -19.01 0.19 11.12
N LYS A 93 -20.34 0.20 11.04
CA LYS A 93 -21.22 0.46 12.19
C LYS A 93 -21.13 -0.60 13.27
N ASP A 94 -20.87 -1.84 12.88
CA ASP A 94 -20.89 -2.98 13.79
C ASP A 94 -19.47 -3.31 14.29
N LEU A 95 -18.46 -3.08 13.45
CA LEU A 95 -17.08 -3.41 13.77
C LEU A 95 -16.28 -2.23 14.30
N GLN A 96 -16.37 -1.06 13.67
CA GLN A 96 -15.41 0.03 13.88
C GLN A 96 -15.97 1.17 14.74
N VAL A 97 -17.24 1.56 14.56
CA VAL A 97 -17.89 2.61 15.38
C VAL A 97 -17.80 2.33 16.88
N PRO A 98 -17.89 1.08 17.38
CA PRO A 98 -17.69 0.79 18.80
C PRO A 98 -16.25 0.99 19.32
N MET A 99 -15.27 1.20 18.44
CA MET A 99 -13.86 1.34 18.82
C MET A 99 -13.51 2.80 19.15
N MET A 100 -12.66 3.01 20.17
CA MET A 100 -12.11 4.34 20.48
C MET A 100 -11.18 4.88 19.39
N TYR A 101 -10.56 4.00 18.62
CA TYR A 101 -9.70 4.34 17.51
C TYR A 101 -9.62 3.20 16.50
N THR A 102 -9.51 3.53 15.22
CA THR A 102 -9.22 2.57 14.16
C THR A 102 -8.63 3.25 12.92
N ARG A 103 -8.34 2.48 11.88
CA ARG A 103 -8.07 2.95 10.53
C ARG A 103 -8.93 2.14 9.57
N VAL A 104 -9.90 2.80 8.95
CA VAL A 104 -10.92 2.13 8.13
C VAL A 104 -10.37 1.59 6.83
N GLU A 105 -9.29 2.17 6.33
CA GLU A 105 -8.67 1.84 5.06
C GLU A 105 -8.20 0.39 5.01
N CYS A 106 -7.73 -0.16 6.15
CA CYS A 106 -7.35 -1.55 6.25
C CYS A 106 -8.55 -2.48 5.97
N SER A 107 -9.69 -2.25 6.64
CA SER A 107 -10.88 -3.07 6.46
C SER A 107 -11.50 -2.89 5.07
N ILE A 108 -11.52 -1.67 4.54
CA ILE A 108 -11.98 -1.40 3.17
C ILE A 108 -11.08 -2.14 2.17
N THR A 109 -9.76 -2.08 2.34
CA THR A 109 -8.80 -2.78 1.47
C THR A 109 -9.04 -4.29 1.51
N MET A 110 -9.18 -4.88 2.70
CA MET A 110 -9.44 -6.32 2.86
C MET A 110 -10.70 -6.76 2.12
N ARG A 111 -11.79 -5.98 2.17
CA ARG A 111 -13.04 -6.27 1.43
C ARG A 111 -12.87 -6.19 -0.10
N ASN A 112 -11.89 -5.45 -0.58
CA ASN A 112 -11.62 -5.26 -2.00
C ASN A 112 -10.54 -6.20 -2.55
N LEU A 113 -9.82 -6.94 -1.71
CA LEU A 113 -8.80 -7.91 -2.14
C LEU A 113 -9.30 -8.89 -3.20
N PRO A 114 -10.54 -9.43 -3.17
CA PRO A 114 -11.03 -10.33 -4.21
C PRO A 114 -10.97 -9.76 -5.62
N TYR A 115 -11.08 -8.45 -5.78
CA TYR A 115 -11.14 -7.78 -7.08
C TYR A 115 -9.77 -7.26 -7.56
N LEU A 116 -8.69 -7.57 -6.83
CA LEU A 116 -7.35 -7.15 -7.20
C LEU A 116 -6.93 -7.81 -8.52
N ARG A 117 -6.68 -7.00 -9.54
CA ARG A 117 -6.25 -7.41 -10.89
C ARG A 117 -4.75 -7.66 -11.06
N PRO A 118 -3.85 -6.83 -10.51
CA PRO A 118 -2.42 -7.11 -10.62
C PRO A 118 -2.02 -8.31 -9.77
N SER A 119 -0.87 -8.89 -10.10
CA SER A 119 -0.22 -9.89 -9.26
C SER A 119 0.26 -9.28 -7.94
N ALA A 120 0.14 -10.01 -6.84
CA ALA A 120 0.55 -9.55 -5.51
C ALA A 120 1.50 -10.52 -4.79
N LEU A 121 2.54 -9.98 -4.17
CA LEU A 121 3.39 -10.72 -3.24
C LEU A 121 3.13 -10.21 -1.82
N TYR A 122 2.84 -11.13 -0.91
CA TYR A 122 2.84 -10.84 0.52
C TYR A 122 4.16 -11.26 1.16
N ILE A 123 4.75 -10.37 1.96
CA ILE A 123 5.96 -10.68 2.74
C ILE A 123 5.62 -10.55 4.21
N PHE A 124 5.74 -11.65 4.95
CA PHE A 124 5.38 -11.73 6.36
C PHE A 124 6.60 -12.05 7.23
N GLY A 125 6.60 -11.52 8.45
CA GLY A 125 7.47 -11.99 9.54
C GLY A 125 6.71 -12.98 10.42
N ALA A 126 7.24 -14.17 10.65
CA ALA A 126 6.57 -15.23 11.41
C ALA A 126 6.33 -14.84 12.88
N LYS A 127 7.14 -13.94 13.44
CA LYS A 127 7.02 -13.45 14.82
C LYS A 127 6.10 -12.22 14.94
N SER A 128 5.45 -11.79 13.85
CA SER A 128 4.54 -10.64 13.87
C SER A 128 3.24 -10.98 14.61
N PRO A 129 2.90 -10.27 15.71
CA PRO A 129 1.64 -10.52 16.43
C PRO A 129 0.40 -10.06 15.64
N TYR A 130 0.59 -9.33 14.54
CA TYR A 130 -0.49 -8.76 13.71
C TYR A 130 -0.76 -9.54 12.42
N SER A 131 -0.08 -10.67 12.21
CA SER A 131 -0.26 -11.50 11.01
C SER A 131 -0.06 -12.96 11.39
N SER A 132 -1.02 -13.50 12.14
CA SER A 132 -1.08 -14.93 12.46
C SER A 132 -1.12 -15.78 11.18
N PRO A 133 -0.71 -17.06 11.22
CA PRO A 133 -0.80 -17.95 10.07
C PRO A 133 -2.20 -17.96 9.44
N THR A 134 -3.26 -18.05 10.25
CA THR A 134 -4.65 -17.98 9.78
C THR A 134 -4.95 -16.68 9.02
N SER A 135 -4.58 -15.52 9.57
CA SER A 135 -4.78 -14.25 8.87
C SER A 135 -3.93 -14.11 7.61
N GLN A 136 -2.78 -14.79 7.53
CA GLN A 136 -1.99 -14.86 6.30
C GLN A 136 -2.71 -15.72 5.25
N ASP A 137 -3.20 -16.90 5.64
CA ASP A 137 -3.95 -17.80 4.75
C ASP A 137 -5.19 -17.10 4.17
N GLU A 138 -5.97 -16.42 5.02
CA GLU A 138 -7.14 -15.64 4.60
C GLU A 138 -6.78 -14.55 3.58
N LYS A 139 -5.70 -13.80 3.81
CA LYS A 139 -5.24 -12.76 2.88
C LYS A 139 -4.89 -13.35 1.51
N ILE A 140 -4.19 -14.48 1.48
CA ILE A 140 -3.79 -15.13 0.23
C ILE A 140 -5.02 -15.67 -0.50
N ALA A 141 -5.90 -16.38 0.19
CA ALA A 141 -7.11 -16.96 -0.40
C ALA A 141 -8.07 -15.89 -0.95
N LEU A 142 -8.18 -14.74 -0.28
CA LEU A 142 -9.06 -13.65 -0.71
C LEU A 142 -8.49 -12.82 -1.85
N THR A 143 -7.18 -12.75 -2.04
CA THR A 143 -6.61 -11.79 -2.99
C THR A 143 -6.78 -12.25 -4.42
N GLY A 144 -7.44 -11.43 -5.25
CA GLY A 144 -7.66 -11.67 -6.67
C GLY A 144 -8.58 -12.84 -7.02
N SER A 145 -9.25 -13.45 -6.04
CA SER A 145 -10.10 -14.64 -6.24
C SER A 145 -11.52 -14.33 -6.73
N GLY A 146 -11.93 -13.07 -6.70
CA GLY A 146 -13.24 -12.62 -7.16
C GLY A 146 -13.36 -12.47 -8.68
N VAL A 147 -14.59 -12.31 -9.17
CA VAL A 147 -14.87 -12.05 -10.59
C VAL A 147 -14.12 -10.80 -11.05
N GLY A 148 -13.36 -10.93 -12.12
CA GLY A 148 -12.54 -9.84 -12.67
C GLY A 148 -11.26 -9.57 -11.89
N GLY A 149 -10.96 -10.32 -10.82
CA GLY A 149 -9.67 -10.34 -10.15
C GLY A 149 -8.59 -11.05 -10.97
N SER A 150 -7.38 -11.12 -10.42
CA SER A 150 -6.22 -11.73 -11.08
C SER A 150 -6.34 -13.25 -11.28
N GLY A 151 -7.24 -13.91 -10.57
CA GLY A 151 -7.27 -15.37 -10.41
C GLY A 151 -6.51 -15.87 -9.16
N GLY A 152 -5.96 -14.95 -8.37
CA GLY A 152 -5.40 -15.22 -7.05
C GLY A 152 -4.24 -16.22 -7.03
N GLU A 153 -4.15 -16.98 -5.94
CA GLU A 153 -3.13 -18.01 -5.75
C GLU A 153 -3.26 -19.17 -6.76
N ALA A 154 -4.49 -19.54 -7.13
CA ALA A 154 -4.77 -20.65 -8.06
C ALA A 154 -4.15 -20.43 -9.45
N GLU A 155 -4.12 -19.18 -9.93
CA GLU A 155 -3.47 -18.80 -11.20
C GLU A 155 -1.99 -18.39 -11.01
N GLY A 156 -1.43 -18.60 -9.81
CA GLY A 156 -0.05 -18.20 -9.47
C GLY A 156 0.18 -16.69 -9.41
N LYS A 157 -0.89 -15.89 -9.41
CA LYS A 157 -0.86 -14.42 -9.42
C LYS A 157 -0.66 -13.83 -8.04
N VAL A 158 -0.92 -14.61 -6.99
CA VAL A 158 -0.68 -14.23 -5.61
C VAL A 158 0.24 -15.25 -4.96
N GLN A 159 1.27 -14.78 -4.26
CA GLN A 159 2.19 -15.63 -3.50
C GLN A 159 2.52 -14.98 -2.15
N ARG A 160 3.12 -15.76 -1.25
CA ARG A 160 3.70 -15.24 -0.01
C ARG A 160 5.11 -15.76 0.25
N VAL A 161 5.86 -14.96 1.00
CA VAL A 161 7.09 -15.36 1.67
C VAL A 161 6.92 -15.09 3.17
N VAL A 162 7.39 -16.01 4.00
CA VAL A 162 7.34 -15.88 5.47
C VAL A 162 8.77 -16.02 6.01
N PHE A 163 9.30 -14.96 6.62
CA PHE A 163 10.61 -14.98 7.25
C PHE A 163 10.49 -15.46 8.70
N PRO A 164 11.10 -16.59 9.08
CA PRO A 164 10.89 -17.22 10.38
C PRO A 164 11.38 -16.36 11.55
N ASP A 165 12.43 -15.56 11.32
CA ASP A 165 13.06 -14.77 12.38
C ASP A 165 12.63 -13.32 12.47
N SER A 166 11.76 -12.86 11.55
CA SER A 166 11.33 -11.46 11.48
C SER A 166 10.00 -11.23 12.20
N GLY A 167 9.87 -10.05 12.80
CA GLY A 167 8.68 -9.56 13.48
C GLY A 167 7.80 -8.65 12.61
N HIS A 168 7.01 -7.81 13.26
CA HIS A 168 6.10 -6.87 12.58
C HIS A 168 6.85 -5.81 11.76
N LEU A 169 8.04 -5.40 12.21
CA LEU A 169 8.85 -4.38 11.56
C LEU A 169 9.84 -5.01 10.56
N LEU A 170 9.46 -6.11 9.89
CA LEU A 170 10.35 -6.86 8.99
C LEU A 170 11.05 -5.98 7.93
N VAL A 171 10.40 -4.92 7.46
CA VAL A 171 10.96 -3.98 6.48
C VAL A 171 12.13 -3.15 7.01
N PHE A 172 12.32 -3.14 8.33
CA PHE A 172 13.45 -2.52 9.02
C PHE A 172 14.39 -3.54 9.67
N GLU A 173 13.92 -4.76 9.95
CA GLU A 173 14.69 -5.83 10.59
C GLU A 173 15.43 -6.71 9.58
N ASN A 174 14.78 -7.04 8.46
CA ASN A 174 15.27 -7.95 7.44
C ASN A 174 15.17 -7.32 6.04
N VAL A 175 15.84 -6.17 5.90
CA VAL A 175 15.77 -5.30 4.71
C VAL A 175 16.23 -6.04 3.46
N GLN A 176 17.38 -6.74 3.53
CA GLN A 176 18.02 -7.36 2.37
C GLN A 176 17.17 -8.49 1.79
N GLU A 177 16.68 -9.41 2.61
CA GLU A 177 15.86 -10.52 2.11
C GLU A 177 14.48 -10.05 1.66
N SER A 178 13.90 -9.05 2.34
CA SER A 178 12.64 -8.42 1.89
C SER A 178 12.80 -7.75 0.52
N ALA A 179 13.92 -7.07 0.29
CA ALA A 179 14.24 -6.42 -0.98
C ALA A 179 14.47 -7.45 -2.10
N ARG A 180 15.18 -8.55 -1.82
CA ARG A 180 15.37 -9.65 -2.79
C ARG A 180 14.07 -10.30 -3.18
N ALA A 181 13.25 -10.71 -2.21
CA ALA A 181 11.94 -11.30 -2.48
C ALA A 181 11.05 -10.36 -3.32
N SER A 182 11.10 -9.06 -3.05
CA SER A 182 10.39 -8.05 -3.84
C SER A 182 10.94 -7.93 -5.26
N ALA A 183 12.26 -7.89 -5.42
CA ALA A 183 12.92 -7.76 -6.71
C ALA A 183 12.64 -8.97 -7.62
N ASP A 184 12.78 -10.19 -7.09
CA ASP A 184 12.52 -11.43 -7.83
C ASP A 184 11.07 -11.50 -8.34
N TRP A 185 10.13 -11.05 -7.51
CA TRP A 185 8.72 -10.96 -7.89
C TRP A 185 8.48 -9.92 -8.98
N ILE A 186 9.03 -8.72 -8.82
CA ILE A 186 8.89 -7.64 -9.80
C ILE A 186 9.49 -8.08 -11.15
N GLU A 187 10.69 -8.68 -11.16
CA GLU A 187 11.35 -9.13 -12.38
C GLU A 187 10.49 -10.13 -13.14
N ARG A 188 9.93 -11.13 -12.46
CA ARG A 188 9.03 -12.12 -13.07
C ARG A 188 7.85 -11.45 -13.79
N TRP A 189 7.17 -10.52 -13.12
CA TRP A 189 5.98 -9.87 -13.70
C TRP A 189 6.32 -8.80 -14.72
N PHE A 190 7.51 -8.19 -14.63
CA PHE A 190 8.00 -7.26 -15.63
C PHE A 190 8.17 -7.94 -17.00
N GLN A 191 8.66 -9.18 -17.02
CA GLN A 191 8.76 -9.95 -18.27
C GLN A 191 7.39 -10.23 -18.89
N GLN A 192 6.38 -10.57 -18.07
CA GLN A 192 5.01 -10.73 -18.55
C GLN A 192 4.46 -9.42 -19.10
N TRP A 193 4.66 -8.31 -18.39
CA TRP A 193 4.23 -6.99 -18.84
C TRP A 193 4.85 -6.61 -20.19
N LEU A 194 6.13 -6.91 -20.42
CA LEU A 194 6.77 -6.70 -21.72
C LEU A 194 6.12 -7.52 -22.85
N ALA A 195 5.66 -8.74 -22.56
CA ALA A 195 4.92 -9.55 -23.52
C ALA A 195 3.53 -8.96 -23.81
N ASP A 196 2.81 -8.53 -22.78
CA ASP A 196 1.50 -7.89 -22.89
C ASP A 196 1.59 -6.57 -23.68
N GLU A 197 2.61 -5.75 -23.42
CA GLU A 197 2.88 -4.53 -24.17
C GLU A 197 3.13 -4.79 -25.66
N ARG A 198 3.86 -5.86 -26.00
CA ARG A 198 4.06 -6.26 -27.42
C ARG A 198 2.74 -6.65 -28.07
N PHE A 199 1.88 -7.37 -27.34
CA PHE A 199 0.54 -7.70 -27.82
C PHE A 199 -0.28 -6.44 -28.07
N TYR A 200 -0.38 -5.53 -27.09
CA TYR A 200 -1.21 -4.34 -27.20
C TYR A 200 -0.75 -3.36 -28.29
N LYS A 201 0.57 -3.26 -28.53
CA LYS A 201 1.10 -2.44 -29.64
C LYS A 201 0.66 -2.94 -31.01
N GLY A 202 0.47 -4.25 -31.19
CA GLY A 202 0.01 -4.85 -32.43
C GLY A 202 -1.48 -5.18 -32.47
N TYR A 203 -2.21 -4.98 -31.37
CA TYR A 203 -3.59 -5.43 -31.24
C TYR A 203 -4.57 -4.41 -31.84
N GLU A 204 -5.25 -4.83 -32.91
CA GLU A 204 -6.40 -4.11 -33.44
C GLU A 204 -7.70 -4.68 -32.89
N SER A 205 -8.43 -3.88 -32.09
CA SER A 205 -9.70 -4.29 -31.48
C SER A 205 -10.83 -4.57 -32.48
N LYS A 206 -10.64 -4.26 -33.78
CA LYS A 206 -11.62 -4.34 -34.87
C LYS A 206 -12.90 -3.52 -34.63
N LYS A 207 -13.03 -2.78 -33.53
CA LYS A 207 -14.24 -2.01 -33.20
C LYS A 207 -14.43 -0.78 -34.07
N SER A 208 -13.36 -0.28 -34.68
CA SER A 208 -13.34 0.95 -35.46
C SER A 208 -12.53 0.83 -36.74
N ASP A 209 -12.84 1.65 -37.73
CA ASP A 209 -11.95 2.02 -38.81
C ASP A 209 -11.43 3.45 -38.65
N LYS A 210 -10.44 3.83 -39.46
CA LYS A 210 -9.82 5.18 -39.49
C LYS A 210 -9.37 5.66 -38.11
N ASP A 211 -8.44 4.95 -37.47
CA ASP A 211 -7.84 5.37 -36.20
C ASP A 211 -8.86 5.73 -35.11
N MET A 212 -9.86 4.87 -34.93
CA MET A 212 -10.91 5.04 -33.90
C MET A 212 -11.92 6.16 -34.18
N LEU A 213 -11.93 6.76 -35.37
CA LEU A 213 -12.86 7.83 -35.74
C LEU A 213 -14.27 7.34 -36.10
N ARG A 214 -14.42 6.09 -36.54
CA ARG A 214 -15.72 5.54 -36.95
C ARG A 214 -15.84 4.07 -36.59
N VAL A 215 -17.06 3.63 -36.25
CA VAL A 215 -17.36 2.21 -36.03
C VAL A 215 -17.05 1.40 -37.29
N SER A 216 -16.45 0.22 -37.11
CA SER A 216 -16.15 -0.67 -38.23
C SER A 216 -17.42 -1.36 -38.73
N LYS A 217 -17.36 -1.91 -39.96
CA LYS A 217 -18.43 -2.80 -40.47
C LYS A 217 -18.68 -4.01 -39.57
N ALA A 218 -17.61 -4.57 -38.98
CA ALA A 218 -17.70 -5.70 -38.06
C ALA A 218 -18.47 -5.31 -36.80
N TRP A 219 -18.15 -4.15 -36.21
CA TRP A 219 -18.88 -3.64 -35.05
C TRP A 219 -20.35 -3.35 -35.38
N ALA A 220 -20.63 -2.66 -36.48
CA ALA A 220 -22.00 -2.36 -36.90
C ALA A 220 -22.85 -3.61 -37.17
N ALA A 221 -22.24 -4.73 -37.59
CA ALA A 221 -22.93 -6.00 -37.72
C ALA A 221 -23.32 -6.60 -36.35
N THR A 222 -22.48 -6.44 -35.33
CA THR A 222 -22.75 -6.98 -33.98
C THR A 222 -23.96 -6.38 -33.29
N THR A 223 -24.32 -5.13 -33.58
CA THR A 223 -25.49 -4.46 -32.95
C THR A 223 -26.84 -5.07 -33.37
N LYS A 224 -26.85 -5.89 -34.42
CA LYS A 224 -28.04 -6.62 -34.89
C LYS A 224 -28.15 -8.02 -34.28
N LEU A 225 -27.15 -8.47 -33.56
CA LEU A 225 -27.10 -9.79 -32.93
C LEU A 225 -27.70 -9.73 -31.53
N SER A 226 -28.20 -10.87 -31.05
CA SER A 226 -28.61 -11.01 -29.65
C SER A 226 -27.39 -10.92 -28.74
N THR A 227 -27.55 -10.38 -27.53
CA THR A 227 -26.50 -10.41 -26.49
C THR A 227 -26.14 -11.85 -26.07
N LEU A 228 -26.99 -12.83 -26.39
CA LEU A 228 -26.76 -14.25 -26.17
C LEU A 228 -26.01 -14.93 -27.34
N THR A 229 -25.72 -14.22 -28.43
CA THR A 229 -24.97 -14.77 -29.55
C THR A 229 -23.54 -15.10 -29.10
N PRO A 230 -23.07 -16.35 -29.25
CA PRO A 230 -21.75 -16.76 -28.78
C PRO A 230 -20.62 -16.12 -29.60
N ARG A 231 -19.43 -16.02 -28.97
CA ARG A 231 -18.23 -15.55 -29.66
C ARG A 231 -17.78 -16.55 -30.74
N PRO A 232 -17.13 -16.09 -31.83
CA PRO A 232 -16.56 -16.99 -32.83
C PRO A 232 -15.51 -17.92 -32.22
N SER A 233 -15.51 -19.19 -32.65
CA SER A 233 -14.50 -20.17 -32.25
C SER A 233 -13.13 -19.88 -32.90
N PRO A 234 -12.00 -20.20 -32.24
CA PRO A 234 -10.68 -20.10 -32.86
C PRO A 234 -10.59 -21.01 -34.09
N ILE A 235 -9.98 -20.52 -35.18
CA ILE A 235 -9.65 -21.35 -36.34
C ILE A 235 -8.40 -22.15 -35.96
N LYS A 236 -8.53 -23.49 -35.89
CA LYS A 236 -7.51 -24.42 -35.36
C LYS A 236 -6.14 -24.39 -36.06
N GLU A 237 -6.00 -23.69 -37.18
CA GLU A 237 -4.76 -23.67 -37.99
C GLU A 237 -3.84 -22.47 -37.72
N LYS A 238 -4.18 -21.56 -36.80
CA LYS A 238 -3.36 -20.35 -36.53
C LYS A 238 -3.34 -19.95 -35.05
N LEU A 239 -2.93 -20.86 -34.18
CA LEU A 239 -2.47 -20.54 -32.83
C LEU A 239 -1.07 -21.10 -32.62
#